data_AF-A0A7C3SPC8-F1
#
_entry.id   AF-A0A7C3SPC8-F1
#
_cell.length_a   1.000
_cell.length_b   1.000
_cell.length_c   1.000
_cell.angle_alpha   90.00
_cell.angle_beta   90.00
_cell.angle_gamma   90.00
#
_symmetry.space_group_name_H-M   'P 1'
#
loop_
_entity.id
_entity.type
_entity.pdbx_description
1 polymer ?
#
loop_
_entity_poly.entity_id
_entity_poly.type
_entity_poly.pdbx_seq_one_letter_code
_entity_poly.pdbx_strand_id
1 'polypeptide(L)' 'MKKQKKFRTLAQRQARIGRIFVYPWLVGFMIFFAWPFIQSIIFAFSQLDVSPEGYKLTFVGLSNFIKALREDPNFIRY' A
#
# COMPACT_ATOMS: atom_id res chain seq x y z
N MET A 1 27.54 -29.36 23.66
CA MET A 1 26.63 -28.41 24.34
C MET A 1 25.17 -28.79 24.03
N LYS A 2 24.39 -29.28 25.01
CA LYS A 2 22.99 -29.68 24.80
C LYS A 2 22.09 -28.42 24.76
N LYS A 3 21.43 -28.14 23.64
CA LYS A 3 20.41 -27.06 23.53
C LYS A 3 19.25 -27.36 24.48
N GLN A 4 19.22 -26.67 25.62
CA GLN A 4 18.07 -26.64 26.54
C GLN A 4 16.82 -26.20 25.74
N LYS A 5 15.85 -27.10 25.56
CA LYS A 5 14.57 -26.75 24.94
C LYS A 5 13.83 -25.83 25.91
N LYS A 6 13.86 -24.51 25.66
CA LYS A 6 13.03 -23.53 26.37
C LYS A 6 11.57 -23.96 26.22
N PHE A 7 10.98 -24.49 27.29
CA PHE A 7 9.55 -24.78 27.32
C PHE A 7 8.81 -23.45 27.16
N ARG A 8 8.11 -23.31 26.03
CA ARG A 8 7.30 -22.12 25.76
C ARG A 8 6.15 -22.09 26.76
N THR A 9 5.94 -20.95 27.41
CA THR A 9 4.80 -20.77 28.32
C THR A 9 3.48 -20.89 27.54
N LEU A 10 2.39 -21.27 28.22
CA LEU A 10 1.07 -21.41 27.58
C LEU A 10 0.66 -20.12 26.84
N ALA A 11 0.94 -18.96 27.42
CA ALA A 11 0.71 -17.65 26.80
C ALA A 11 1.46 -17.47 25.46
N GLN A 12 2.73 -17.93 25.37
CA GLN A 12 3.50 -17.87 24.12
C GLN A 12 2.93 -18.79 23.04
N ARG A 13 2.35 -19.93 23.43
CA ARG A 13 1.69 -20.85 22.49
C ARG A 13 0.40 -20.23 21.95
N GLN A 14 -0.42 -19.63 22.82
CA GLN A 14 -1.65 -18.95 22.43
C GLN A 14 -1.38 -17.78 21.48
N ALA A 15 -0.41 -16.92 21.81
CA ALA A 15 -0.03 -15.80 20.96
C ALA A 15 0.49 -16.23 19.58
N ARG A 16 1.16 -17.40 19.48
CA ARG A 16 1.60 -17.94 18.19
C ARG A 16 0.42 -18.33 17.30
N ILE A 17 -0.59 -18.98 17.88
CA ILE A 17 -1.80 -19.38 17.13
C ILE A 17 -2.54 -18.14 16.64
N GLY A 18 -2.72 -17.13 17.50
CA GLY A 18 -3.32 -15.85 17.11
C GLY A 18 -2.58 -15.16 15.96
N ARG A 19 -1.24 -15.16 15.99
CA ARG A 19 -0.44 -14.61 14.88
C ARG A 19 -0.61 -15.38 13.57
N ILE A 20 -0.57 -16.72 13.61
CA ILE A 20 -0.77 -17.56 12.42
C ILE A 20 -2.17 -17.34 11.84
N PHE A 21 -3.17 -17.07 12.67
CA PHE A 21 -4.51 -16.76 12.21
C PHE A 21 -4.59 -15.39 11.52
N VAL A 22 -3.95 -14.35 12.07
CA VAL A 22 -4.02 -12.98 11.54
C VAL A 22 -3.11 -12.76 10.33
N TYR A 23 -1.95 -13.41 10.26
CA TYR A 23 -0.97 -13.14 9.20
C TYR A 23 -1.45 -13.38 7.76
N PRO A 24 -2.21 -14.45 7.44
CA PRO A 24 -2.77 -14.62 6.10
C PRO A 24 -3.65 -13.45 5.67
N TRP A 25 -4.50 -12.95 6.58
CA TRP A 25 -5.34 -11.78 6.34
C TRP A 25 -4.51 -10.51 6.18
N LEU A 26 -3.49 -10.32 7.02
CA LEU A 26 -2.59 -9.17 6.92
C LEU A 26 -1.84 -9.18 5.59
N VAL A 27 -1.33 -10.34 5.15
CA VAL A 27 -0.69 -10.49 3.85
C VAL A 27 -1.67 -10.17 2.73
N GLY A 28 -2.91 -10.67 2.80
CA GLY A 28 -3.96 -10.31 1.86
C GLY A 28 -4.21 -8.80 1.82
N PHE A 29 -4.36 -8.15 2.97
CA PHE A 29 -4.51 -6.70 3.06
C PHE A 29 -3.34 -5.95 2.41
N MET A 30 -2.10 -6.38 2.66
CA MET A 30 -0.93 -5.72 2.08
C MET A 30 -0.91 -5.82 0.54
N ILE A 31 -1.28 -6.98 -0.01
CA ILE A 31 -1.27 -7.22 -1.47
C ILE A 31 -2.46 -6.56 -2.16
N PHE A 32 -3.67 -6.70 -1.61
CA PHE A 32 -4.90 -6.32 -2.29
C PHE A 32 -5.39 -4.92 -1.94
N PHE A 33 -4.95 -4.35 -0.82
CA PHE A 33 -5.33 -3.01 -0.41
C PHE A 33 -4.14 -2.07 -0.38
N ALA A 34 -3.10 -2.38 0.41
CA ALA A 34 -2.00 -1.44 0.62
C ALA A 34 -1.21 -1.18 -0.68
N TRP A 35 -0.97 -2.22 -1.48
CA TRP A 35 -0.29 -2.07 -2.77
C TRP A 35 -1.01 -1.13 -3.74
N PRO A 36 -2.28 -1.37 -4.16
CA PRO A 36 -2.98 -0.45 -5.06
C PRO A 36 -3.18 0.93 -4.44
N PHE A 37 -3.37 1.04 -3.12
CA PHE A 37 -3.47 2.33 -2.43
C PHE A 37 -2.19 3.17 -2.58
N ILE A 38 -1.01 2.55 -2.37
CA ILE A 38 0.27 3.22 -2.57
C ILE A 38 0.46 3.61 -4.04
N GLN A 39 0.06 2.75 -4.99
CA GLN A 39 0.09 3.08 -6.42
C GLN A 39 -0.77 4.32 -6.73
N SER A 40 -1.99 4.40 -6.18
CA SER A 40 -2.86 5.58 -6.34
C SER A 40 -2.20 6.86 -5.82
N ILE A 41 -1.51 6.78 -4.67
CA ILE A 41 -0.74 7.92 -4.15
C ILE A 41 0.36 8.30 -5.16
N ILE A 42 1.18 7.35 -5.62
CA ILE A 42 2.25 7.62 -6.58
C ILE A 42 1.70 8.28 -7.86
N PHE A 43 0.58 7.77 -8.37
CA PHE A 43 -0.07 8.30 -9.58
C PHE A 43 -0.57 9.73 -9.37
N ALA A 44 -1.07 10.07 -8.17
CA ALA A 44 -1.52 11.43 -7.88
C ALA A 44 -0.38 12.47 -7.98
N PHE A 45 0.85 12.09 -7.61
CA PHE A 45 2.03 12.96 -7.70
C PHE A 45 2.83 12.79 -9.01
N SER A 46 2.37 11.95 -9.93
CA SER A 46 3.05 11.66 -11.19
C SER A 46 2.17 12.01 -12.39
N GLN A 47 2.78 12.42 -13.48
CA GLN A 47 2.13 12.46 -14.79
C GLN A 47 2.13 11.03 -15.35
N LEU A 48 0.93 10.52 -15.66
CA LEU A 48 0.70 9.19 -16.19
C LEU A 48 0.50 9.28 -17.71
N ASP A 49 1.47 8.77 -18.47
CA ASP A 49 1.34 8.62 -19.92
C ASP A 49 0.98 7.15 -20.24
N VAL A 50 -0.22 6.91 -20.76
CA VAL A 50 -0.71 5.55 -21.07
C VAL A 50 -0.48 5.23 -22.54
N SER A 51 0.20 4.12 -22.79
CA SER A 51 0.52 3.59 -24.12
C SER A 51 0.00 2.15 -24.25
N PRO A 52 -0.16 1.61 -25.47
CA PRO A 52 -0.60 0.22 -25.66
C PRO A 52 0.30 -0.82 -24.96
N GLU A 53 1.56 -0.48 -24.73
CA GLU A 53 2.57 -1.33 -24.09
C GLU A 53 2.59 -1.20 -22.55
N GLY A 54 1.85 -0.24 -21.96
CA GLY A 54 1.84 -0.01 -20.52
C GLY A 54 1.64 1.46 -20.14
N TYR A 55 2.25 1.89 -19.04
CA TYR A 55 2.21 3.28 -18.59
C TYR A 55 3.60 3.77 -18.19
N LYS A 56 3.88 5.04 -18.43
CA LYS A 56 5.07 5.72 -17.94
C LYS A 56 4.66 6.73 -16.86
N LEU A 57 5.36 6.68 -15.73
CA LEU A 57 5.20 7.64 -14.64
C LEU A 57 6.35 8.63 -14.66
N THR A 58 6.02 9.91 -14.77
CA THR A 58 6.97 10.99 -14.58
C THR A 58 6.61 11.71 -13.28
N PHE A 59 7.46 11.69 -12.27
CA PHE A 59 7.16 12.36 -10.99
C PHE A 59 7.16 13.89 -11.20
N VAL A 60 6.01 14.53 -10.94
CA VAL A 60 5.81 15.98 -11.14
C VAL A 60 5.46 16.73 -9.85
N GLY A 61 5.49 16.02 -8.70
CA GLY A 61 5.20 16.58 -7.39
C GLY A 61 3.75 17.04 -7.29
N LEU A 62 3.55 18.29 -6.84
CA LEU A 62 2.21 18.86 -6.59
C LEU A 62 1.54 19.46 -7.83
N SER A 63 2.20 19.43 -9.00
CA SER A 63 1.73 20.08 -10.22
C SER A 63 0.31 19.63 -10.62
N ASN A 64 0.00 18.35 -10.47
CA ASN A 64 -1.34 17.81 -10.75
C ASN A 64 -2.43 18.43 -9.86
N PHE A 65 -2.13 18.61 -8.57
CA PHE A 65 -3.06 19.20 -7.61
C PHE A 65 -3.26 20.70 -7.86
N ILE A 66 -2.18 21.41 -8.20
CA ILE A 66 -2.25 22.84 -8.55
C ILE A 66 -3.12 23.02 -9.80
N LYS A 67 -2.86 22.21 -10.84
CA LYS A 67 -3.63 22.23 -12.07
C LYS A 67 -5.10 21.95 -11.82
N ALA A 68 -5.42 20.88 -11.09
CA ALA A 68 -6.81 20.53 -10.78
C ALA A 68 -7.52 21.63 -9.97
N LEU A 69 -6.89 22.18 -8.93
CA LEU A 69 -7.56 23.10 -8.00
C LEU A 69 -7.56 24.56 -8.45
N ARG A 70 -6.61 24.99 -9.29
CA ARG A 70 -6.43 26.41 -9.65
C ARG A 70 -6.58 26.69 -11.13
N GLU A 71 -6.23 25.74 -11.99
CA GLU A 71 -6.21 25.96 -13.43
C GLU A 71 -7.43 25.36 -14.12
N ASP A 72 -7.95 24.24 -13.63
CA ASP A 72 -9.11 23.56 -14.21
C ASP A 72 -10.43 24.18 -13.70
N PRO A 73 -11.15 24.95 -14.54
CA PRO A 73 -12.38 25.62 -14.12
C PRO A 73 -13.54 24.63 -13.90
N ASN A 74 -13.43 23.42 -14.43
CA ASN A 74 -14.45 22.38 -14.34
C ASN A 74 -14.25 21.47 -13.13
N PHE A 75 -13.05 21.47 -12.53
CA PHE A 75 -12.78 20.62 -11.37
C PHE A 75 -13.64 20.98 -10.14
N ILE A 76 -13.97 22.26 -9.96
CA ILE A 76 -14.77 22.76 -8.83
C ILE A 76 -16.28 22.82 -9.19
N ARG A 77 -16.63 22.72 -10.47
CA ARG A 77 -18.02 22.83 -10.93
C ARG A 77 -18.66 21.44 -10.93
N TYR A 78 -19.56 21.21 -9.97
CA TYR A 78 -20.43 20.04 -9.88
C TYR A 78 -21.71 20.24 -10.69
#